data_AF-A0A960SU55-F1
#
_entry.id   AF-A0A960SU55-F1
#
_cell.length_a   1.000
_cell.length_b   1.000
_cell.length_c   1.000
_cell.angle_alpha   90.00
_cell.angle_beta   90.00
_cell.angle_gamma   90.00
#
_symmetry.space_group_name_H-M   'P 1'
#
loop_
_entity.id
_entity.type
_entity.pdbx_description
1 polymer ?
#
loop_
_entity_poly.entity_id
_entity_poly.type
_entity_poly.pdbx_seq_one_letter_code
_entity_poly.pdbx_strand_id
1 'polypeptide(L)'
;MKSLPDLNRLVLTPEQREAFLAAIRPFLWPEHFEFIQNLIEVLPQIKTVLEGKNISMARLRQMLFGAATEKTATVCPPAQPGAQPKDRGKRRGHGRRSARSYTGARRQTVRHPRLHPGEACPECGKGRLRRLPTPAPVVRVEAQPPFPATVYEKEVLRCNLCGRTFTAPTPPQAGQSKYASGVGVLVSLLRYGSGM
;
A
#
# COMPACT_ATOMS: atom_id res chain seq x y z
N MET A 1 -12.49 10.71 -4.56
CA MET A 1 -12.63 11.74 -3.50
C MET A 1 -13.40 12.89 -4.11
N LYS A 2 -14.61 13.19 -3.63
CA LYS A 2 -15.37 14.36 -4.09
C LYS A 2 -14.57 15.62 -3.73
N SER A 3 -14.49 16.59 -4.63
CA SER A 3 -13.91 17.90 -4.35
C SER A 3 -14.61 18.50 -3.15
N LEU A 4 -13.86 18.79 -2.09
CA LEU A 4 -14.41 19.50 -0.93
C LEU A 4 -14.79 20.91 -1.39
N PRO A 5 -16.01 21.40 -1.06
CA PRO A 5 -16.37 22.78 -1.32
C PRO A 5 -15.41 23.71 -0.56
N ASP A 6 -15.23 24.92 -1.09
CA ASP A 6 -14.40 25.93 -0.47
C ASP A 6 -14.91 26.24 0.94
N LEU A 7 -14.13 25.88 1.96
CA LEU A 7 -14.48 26.05 3.37
C LEU A 7 -14.69 27.52 3.73
N ASN A 8 -14.07 28.44 3.00
CA ASN A 8 -14.24 29.88 3.23
C ASN A 8 -15.64 30.36 2.81
N ARG A 9 -16.30 29.69 1.85
CA ARG A 9 -17.70 29.97 1.48
C ARG A 9 -18.71 29.51 2.54
N LEU A 10 -18.32 28.59 3.42
CA LEU A 10 -19.19 28.05 4.48
C LEU A 10 -19.16 28.90 5.76
N VAL A 11 -18.27 29.89 5.84
CA VAL A 11 -18.08 30.71 7.05
C VAL A 11 -18.78 32.04 6.82
N LEU A 12 -20.03 32.12 7.28
CA LEU A 12 -20.85 33.32 7.25
C LEU A 12 -20.47 34.28 8.40
N THR A 13 -20.57 35.59 8.17
CA THR A 13 -20.46 36.60 9.25
C THR A 13 -21.64 36.46 10.24
N PRO A 14 -21.55 36.98 11.48
CA PRO A 14 -22.67 36.95 12.43
C PRO A 14 -23.98 37.49 11.81
N GLU A 15 -23.90 38.64 11.13
CA GLU A 15 -25.05 39.27 10.46
C GLU A 15 -25.63 38.40 9.34
N GLN A 16 -24.76 37.77 8.52
CA GLN A 16 -25.20 36.85 7.46
C GLN A 16 -25.87 35.60 8.01
N ARG A 17 -25.43 35.08 9.17
CA ARG A 17 -26.03 33.92 9.81
C ARG A 17 -27.42 34.23 10.33
N GLU A 18 -27.59 35.35 11.02
CA GLU A 18 -28.90 35.79 11.52
C GLU A 18 -29.88 36.03 10.37
N ALA A 19 -29.44 36.72 9.32
CA ALA A 19 -30.25 36.94 8.13
C ALA A 19 -30.65 35.63 7.44
N PHE A 20 -29.73 34.67 7.34
CA PHE A 20 -30.00 33.36 6.75
C PHE A 20 -30.98 32.55 7.60
N LEU A 21 -30.78 32.49 8.92
CA LEU A 21 -31.69 31.79 9.83
C LEU A 21 -33.09 32.42 9.82
N ALA A 22 -33.19 33.75 9.80
CA ALA A 22 -34.46 34.44 9.68
C ALA A 22 -35.18 34.12 8.35
N ALA A 23 -34.44 34.05 7.25
CA ALA A 23 -34.99 33.75 5.92
C ALA A 23 -35.53 32.32 5.79
N ILE A 24 -34.89 31.33 6.41
CA ILE A 24 -35.30 29.92 6.31
C ILE A 24 -36.36 29.51 7.34
N ARG A 25 -36.49 30.26 8.45
CA ARG A 25 -37.42 29.98 9.56
C ARG A 25 -38.86 29.66 9.13
N PRO A 26 -39.51 30.41 8.22
CA PRO A 26 -40.91 30.13 7.85
C PRO A 26 -41.09 28.88 7.00
N PHE A 27 -40.03 28.31 6.42
CA PHE A 27 -40.10 27.18 5.50
C PHE A 27 -39.80 25.83 6.16
N LEU A 28 -39.47 25.82 7.46
CA LEU A 28 -38.97 24.65 8.17
C LEU A 28 -39.83 24.32 9.37
N TRP A 29 -39.93 23.02 9.66
CA TRP A 29 -40.47 22.56 10.93
C TRP A 29 -39.55 22.94 12.08
N PRO A 30 -40.09 23.20 13.28
CA PRO A 30 -39.32 23.69 14.42
C PRO A 30 -38.15 22.77 14.78
N GLU A 31 -38.33 21.45 14.73
CA GLU A 31 -37.27 20.47 15.00
C GLU A 31 -36.12 20.54 13.99
N HIS A 32 -36.43 20.72 12.70
CA HIS A 32 -35.42 20.85 11.66
C HIS A 32 -34.73 22.21 11.70
N PHE A 33 -35.46 23.26 12.06
CA PHE A 33 -34.90 24.60 12.24
C PHE A 33 -33.86 24.61 13.37
N GLU A 34 -34.17 24.02 14.52
CA GLU A 34 -33.26 23.94 15.66
C GLU A 34 -31.97 23.18 15.30
N PHE A 35 -32.09 22.07 14.57
CA PHE A 35 -30.93 21.32 14.10
C PHE A 35 -30.03 22.14 13.17
N ILE A 36 -30.62 22.85 12.21
CA ILE A 36 -29.88 23.69 11.25
C ILE A 36 -29.23 24.88 11.95
N GLN A 37 -29.94 25.51 12.90
CA GLN A 37 -29.42 26.59 13.72
C GLN A 37 -28.16 26.14 14.48
N ASN A 38 -28.25 25.02 15.21
CA ASN A 38 -27.12 24.46 15.95
C ASN A 38 -25.91 24.19 15.04
N LEU A 39 -26.14 23.66 13.83
CA LEU A 39 -25.06 23.38 12.88
C LEU A 39 -24.35 24.67 12.43
N ILE A 40 -25.12 25.71 12.12
CA ILE A 40 -24.60 27.01 11.64
C ILE A 40 -23.87 27.77 12.75
N GLU A 41 -24.30 27.63 13.99
CA GLU A 41 -23.66 28.26 15.15
C GLU A 41 -22.31 27.62 15.53
N VAL A 42 -22.20 26.29 15.39
CA VAL A 42 -21.00 25.53 15.74
C VAL A 42 -19.84 25.74 14.75
N LEU A 43 -20.12 25.93 13.45
CA LEU A 43 -19.09 26.04 12.41
C LEU A 43 -17.98 27.09 12.69
N PRO A 44 -18.29 28.35 13.06
CA PRO A 44 -17.25 29.33 13.37
C PRO A 44 -16.46 28.98 14.63
N GLN A 45 -17.03 28.25 15.60
CA GLN A 45 -16.28 27.76 16.77
C GLN A 45 -15.24 26.71 16.36
N ILE A 46 -15.58 25.83 15.41
CA ILE A 46 -14.61 24.86 14.86
C ILE A 46 -13.50 25.58 14.10
N LYS A 47 -13.83 26.63 13.33
CA LYS A 47 -12.84 27.43 12.60
C LYS A 47 -11.84 28.09 13.55
N THR A 48 -12.28 28.75 14.61
CA THR A 48 -11.38 29.43 15.56
C THR A 48 -10.45 28.44 16.26
N VAL A 49 -10.95 27.26 16.61
CA VAL A 49 -10.15 26.15 17.18
C VAL A 49 -9.09 25.64 16.18
N LEU A 50 -9.42 25.57 14.89
CA LEU A 50 -8.47 25.15 13.84
C LEU A 50 -7.41 26.21 13.51
N GLU A 51 -7.76 27.50 13.55
CA GLU A 51 -6.82 28.60 13.34
C GLU A 51 -5.83 28.77 14.50
N GLY A 52 -6.24 28.39 15.71
CA GLY A 52 -5.36 28.29 16.87
C GLY A 52 -4.29 27.21 16.68
N LYS A 53 -3.05 27.62 16.36
CA LYS A 53 -1.89 26.73 16.11
C LYS A 53 -1.46 25.83 17.29
N ASN A 54 -2.20 25.82 18.40
CA ASN A 54 -1.85 25.15 19.65
C ASN A 54 -2.60 23.82 19.88
N ILE A 55 -3.38 23.34 18.91
CA ILE A 55 -4.23 22.15 19.09
C ILE A 55 -3.78 21.04 18.14
N SER A 56 -3.49 19.86 18.69
CA SER A 56 -3.17 18.68 17.90
C SER A 56 -4.42 18.08 17.23
N MET A 57 -4.25 17.48 16.05
CA MET A 57 -5.34 16.76 15.36
C MET A 57 -6.00 15.69 16.23
N ALA A 58 -5.24 15.07 17.15
CA ALA A 58 -5.78 14.08 18.08
C ALA A 58 -6.76 14.71 19.08
N ARG A 59 -6.39 15.87 19.65
CA ARG A 59 -7.24 16.60 20.60
C ARG A 59 -8.50 17.15 19.92
N LEU A 60 -8.38 17.64 18.69
CA LEU A 60 -9.52 18.11 17.90
C LEU A 60 -10.54 16.99 17.64
N ARG A 61 -10.08 15.79 17.28
CA ARG A 61 -10.95 14.62 17.10
C ARG A 61 -11.66 14.23 18.40
N GLN A 62 -10.96 14.32 19.52
CA GLN A 62 -11.52 14.07 20.84
C GLN A 62 -12.60 15.09 21.25
N MET A 63 -12.46 16.36 20.86
CA MET A 63 -13.47 17.39 21.13
C MET A 63 -14.71 17.23 20.23
N LEU A 64 -14.52 16.89 18.94
CA LEU A 64 -15.63 16.78 17.97
C LEU A 64 -16.40 15.47 18.06
N PHE A 65 -15.71 14.35 18.31
CA PHE A 65 -16.30 13.01 18.30
C PHE A 65 -16.35 12.36 19.70
N GLY A 66 -15.96 13.11 20.73
CA GLY A 66 -15.78 12.60 22.08
C GLY A 66 -14.44 11.88 22.27
N ALA A 67 -14.07 11.67 23.54
CA ALA A 67 -12.94 10.81 23.87
C ALA A 67 -13.22 9.41 23.35
N ALA A 68 -12.24 8.79 22.69
CA ALA A 68 -12.27 7.36 22.47
C ALA A 68 -12.19 6.68 23.84
N THR A 69 -13.34 6.45 24.46
CA THR A 69 -13.46 5.80 25.77
C THR A 69 -13.09 4.33 25.70
N GLU A 70 -12.97 3.78 24.50
CA GLU A 70 -12.56 2.41 24.25
C GLU A 70 -11.37 2.38 23.30
N LYS A 71 -10.22 1.93 23.83
CA LYS A 71 -9.08 1.59 22.98
C LYS A 71 -9.42 0.26 22.29
N THR A 72 -9.15 0.16 21.00
CA THR A 72 -9.30 -1.10 20.26
C THR A 72 -8.54 -2.24 20.94
N ALA A 73 -7.42 -1.97 21.61
CA ALA A 73 -6.68 -2.96 22.39
C ALA A 73 -7.38 -3.41 23.70
N THR A 74 -8.39 -2.69 24.18
CA THR A 74 -9.18 -3.04 25.35
C THR A 74 -10.41 -3.87 24.96
N VAL A 75 -11.05 -3.54 23.83
CA VAL A 75 -12.26 -4.24 23.32
C VAL A 75 -11.90 -5.43 22.43
N CYS A 76 -10.83 -5.27 21.64
CA CYS A 76 -10.16 -6.32 20.89
C CYS A 76 -8.75 -6.45 21.46
N PRO A 77 -8.57 -7.14 22.61
CA PRO A 77 -7.25 -7.44 23.11
C PRO A 77 -6.43 -8.02 21.95
N PRO A 78 -5.26 -7.42 21.61
CA PRO A 78 -4.36 -8.09 20.69
C PRO A 78 -4.16 -9.49 21.28
N ALA A 79 -4.32 -10.53 20.47
CA ALA A 79 -3.95 -11.88 20.88
C ALA A 79 -2.64 -11.76 21.65
N GLN A 80 -2.62 -12.23 22.90
CA GLN A 80 -1.47 -12.11 23.80
C GLN A 80 -0.21 -12.27 22.95
N PRO A 81 0.81 -11.40 23.06
CA PRO A 81 2.09 -11.70 22.45
C PRO A 81 2.53 -13.00 23.11
N GLY A 82 2.23 -14.11 22.43
CA GLY A 82 2.72 -15.42 22.81
C GLY A 82 4.19 -15.23 23.02
N ALA A 83 4.65 -15.60 24.21
CA ALA A 83 6.00 -15.49 24.72
C ALA A 83 7.03 -15.17 23.63
N GLN A 84 7.86 -14.11 23.85
CA GLN A 84 9.06 -13.80 23.07
C GLN A 84 9.45 -15.01 22.26
N PRO A 85 9.41 -14.97 20.91
CA PRO A 85 9.50 -16.20 20.14
C PRO A 85 10.78 -16.89 20.56
N LYS A 86 10.64 -17.91 21.44
CA LYS A 86 11.66 -18.92 21.68
C LYS A 86 12.04 -19.29 20.27
N ASP A 87 13.31 -19.11 19.91
CA ASP A 87 13.82 -19.38 18.58
C ASP A 87 13.18 -20.68 18.11
N ARG A 88 12.08 -20.55 17.36
CA ARG A 88 11.30 -21.69 16.90
C ARG A 88 12.14 -22.08 15.72
N GLY A 89 13.18 -22.88 16.02
CA GLY A 89 14.18 -23.30 15.06
C GLY A 89 13.48 -23.55 13.76
N LYS A 90 13.89 -22.78 12.73
CA LYS A 90 13.17 -22.60 11.46
C LYS A 90 12.33 -23.84 11.15
N ARG A 91 10.99 -23.70 11.20
CA ARG A 91 10.07 -24.78 10.77
C ARG A 91 10.62 -25.35 9.46
N ARG A 92 10.85 -26.67 9.41
CA ARG A 92 11.41 -27.36 8.24
C ARG A 92 10.60 -26.91 7.01
N GLY A 93 11.29 -26.30 6.05
CA GLY A 93 10.69 -25.34 5.12
C GLY A 93 9.74 -25.95 4.10
N HIS A 94 8.62 -25.25 3.85
CA HIS A 94 7.60 -25.55 2.83
C HIS A 94 8.06 -25.29 1.37
N GLY A 95 9.35 -25.49 1.05
CA GLY A 95 9.91 -25.34 -0.31
C GLY A 95 9.98 -23.91 -0.88
N ARG A 96 9.43 -22.90 -0.17
CA ARG A 96 9.42 -21.50 -0.61
C ARG A 96 10.70 -20.75 -0.19
N ARG A 97 11.81 -21.02 -0.86
CA ARG A 97 13.03 -20.18 -0.76
C ARG A 97 12.86 -18.88 -1.54
N SER A 98 13.15 -17.75 -0.89
CA SER A 98 13.19 -16.44 -1.54
C SER A 98 14.32 -16.37 -2.57
N ALA A 99 14.21 -15.50 -3.58
CA ALA A 99 15.29 -15.29 -4.56
C ALA A 99 16.61 -14.84 -3.89
N ARG A 100 16.54 -14.09 -2.78
CA ARG A 100 17.70 -13.66 -2.00
C ARG A 100 18.41 -14.82 -1.30
N SER A 101 17.73 -15.93 -1.05
CA SER A 101 18.30 -17.12 -0.41
C SER A 101 19.19 -17.95 -1.35
N TYR A 102 19.24 -17.61 -2.63
CA TYR A 102 20.12 -18.23 -3.63
C TYR A 102 21.43 -17.44 -3.74
N THR A 103 22.29 -17.57 -2.73
CA THR A 103 23.55 -16.80 -2.64
C THR A 103 24.57 -17.17 -3.71
N GLY A 104 24.65 -18.45 -4.10
CA GLY A 104 25.53 -18.93 -5.17
C GLY A 104 24.94 -18.88 -6.58
N ALA A 105 23.77 -18.26 -6.77
CA ALA A 105 23.13 -18.21 -8.08
C ALA A 105 23.69 -17.06 -8.94
N ARG A 106 23.82 -17.31 -10.25
CA ARG A 106 24.13 -16.27 -11.23
C ARG A 106 22.99 -15.26 -11.25
N ARG A 107 23.32 -13.97 -11.25
CA ARG A 107 22.31 -12.89 -11.36
C ARG A 107 22.37 -12.25 -12.73
N GLN A 108 21.21 -12.11 -13.37
CA GLN A 108 21.08 -11.46 -14.67
C GLN A 108 19.98 -10.41 -14.63
N THR A 109 20.33 -9.16 -14.89
CA THR A 109 19.35 -8.07 -14.99
C THR A 109 18.67 -8.10 -16.36
N VAL A 110 17.34 -8.10 -16.36
CA VAL A 110 16.52 -8.08 -17.58
C VAL A 110 15.86 -6.71 -17.69
N ARG A 111 16.33 -5.90 -18.64
CA ARG A 111 15.74 -4.59 -18.93
C ARG A 111 14.43 -4.74 -19.70
N HIS A 112 13.54 -3.77 -19.56
CA HIS A 112 12.30 -3.76 -20.32
C HIS A 112 12.62 -3.44 -21.81
N PRO A 113 12.22 -4.28 -22.78
CA PRO A 113 12.69 -4.15 -24.17
C PRO A 113 12.01 -3.02 -24.95
N ARG A 114 10.77 -2.66 -24.57
CA ARG A 114 9.93 -1.67 -25.29
C ARG A 114 9.73 -0.34 -24.56
N LEU A 115 10.06 -0.29 -23.27
CA LEU A 115 9.74 0.86 -22.42
C LEU A 115 10.99 1.22 -21.64
N HIS A 116 11.30 2.50 -21.57
CA HIS A 116 12.51 3.00 -20.93
C HIS A 116 12.17 4.01 -19.82
N PRO A 117 13.05 4.18 -18.83
CA PRO A 117 12.90 5.25 -17.86
C PRO A 117 12.94 6.62 -18.55
N GLY A 118 12.06 7.53 -18.13
CA GLY A 118 11.94 8.87 -18.70
C GLY A 118 10.88 9.01 -19.80
N GLU A 119 10.45 7.91 -20.40
CA GLU A 119 9.38 7.90 -21.41
C GLU A 119 8.00 8.22 -20.81
N ALA A 120 7.10 8.70 -21.66
CA ALA A 120 5.70 8.94 -21.29
C ALA A 120 5.00 7.61 -20.97
N CYS A 121 4.13 7.63 -19.96
CA CYS A 121 3.38 6.46 -19.54
C CYS A 121 2.36 6.07 -20.63
N PRO A 122 2.36 4.82 -21.13
CA PRO A 122 1.44 4.39 -22.18
C PRO A 122 -0.02 4.32 -21.72
N GLU A 123 -0.28 4.20 -20.40
CA GLU A 123 -1.66 4.17 -19.89
C GLU A 123 -2.28 5.56 -19.69
N CYS A 124 -1.50 6.53 -19.18
CA CYS A 124 -2.05 7.84 -18.83
C CYS A 124 -1.56 9.00 -19.70
N GLY A 125 -0.53 8.80 -20.52
CA GLY A 125 0.06 9.80 -21.43
C GLY A 125 0.75 11.00 -20.76
N LYS A 126 0.49 11.25 -19.47
CA LYS A 126 0.89 12.47 -18.75
C LYS A 126 2.11 12.27 -17.84
N GLY A 127 2.24 11.08 -17.25
CA GLY A 127 3.34 10.76 -16.34
C GLY A 127 4.59 10.23 -17.06
N ARG A 128 5.73 10.28 -16.38
CA ARG A 128 6.98 9.65 -16.84
C ARG A 128 7.25 8.34 -16.09
N LEU A 129 7.80 7.37 -16.81
CA LEU A 129 8.22 6.09 -16.25
C LEU A 129 9.52 6.25 -15.46
N ARG A 130 9.57 5.66 -14.26
CA ARG A 130 10.79 5.61 -13.43
C ARG A 130 11.12 4.17 -13.05
N ARG A 131 12.40 3.84 -12.94
CA ARG A 131 12.84 2.54 -12.42
C ARG A 131 12.44 2.41 -10.97
N LEU A 132 11.83 1.29 -10.61
CA LEU A 132 11.65 0.91 -9.21
C LEU A 132 12.95 0.30 -8.69
N PRO A 133 13.46 0.70 -7.51
CA PRO A 133 14.70 0.14 -6.95
C PRO A 133 14.63 -1.37 -6.70
N THR A 134 13.42 -1.88 -6.46
CA THR A 134 13.17 -3.30 -6.21
C THR A 134 12.77 -4.00 -7.51
N PRO A 135 13.64 -4.81 -8.13
CA PRO A 135 13.29 -5.60 -9.31
C PRO A 135 12.35 -6.75 -8.95
N ALA A 136 11.73 -7.35 -9.96
CA ALA A 136 10.90 -8.55 -9.81
C ALA A 136 11.73 -9.80 -10.16
N PRO A 137 12.27 -10.54 -9.17
CA PRO A 137 13.15 -11.67 -9.43
C PRO A 137 12.38 -12.93 -9.86
N VAL A 138 12.95 -13.66 -10.81
CA VAL A 138 12.52 -15.02 -11.19
C VAL A 138 13.72 -15.95 -11.06
N VAL A 139 13.57 -17.03 -10.31
CA VAL A 139 14.65 -18.01 -10.11
C VAL A 139 14.43 -19.20 -11.04
N ARG A 140 15.46 -19.59 -11.77
CA ARG A 140 15.50 -20.80 -12.59
C ARG A 140 16.61 -21.71 -12.09
N VAL A 141 16.30 -22.97 -11.85
CA VAL A 141 17.27 -24.02 -11.50
C VAL A 141 17.33 -25.01 -12.66
N GLU A 142 18.53 -25.28 -13.16
CA GLU A 142 18.76 -26.19 -14.29
C GLU A 142 19.06 -27.61 -13.80
N ALA A 143 18.72 -28.60 -14.63
CA ALA A 143 18.89 -30.02 -14.32
C ALA A 143 20.28 -30.51 -14.74
N GLN A 144 21.33 -29.97 -14.12
CA GLN A 144 22.72 -30.35 -14.36
C GLN A 144 23.44 -30.45 -13.01
N PRO A 145 24.15 -31.54 -12.66
CA PRO A 145 24.99 -31.56 -11.47
C PRO A 145 26.26 -30.73 -11.71
N PRO A 146 26.69 -29.87 -10.77
CA PRO A 146 25.94 -29.36 -9.62
C PRO A 146 24.82 -28.38 -10.04
N PHE A 147 23.62 -28.47 -9.44
CA PHE A 147 22.41 -27.73 -9.86
C PHE A 147 22.61 -26.22 -9.91
N PRO A 148 22.87 -25.62 -11.09
CA PRO A 148 23.09 -24.20 -11.17
C PRO A 148 21.75 -23.48 -11.11
N ALA A 149 21.75 -22.34 -10.44
CA ALA A 149 20.59 -21.46 -10.35
C ALA A 149 20.92 -20.10 -10.96
N THR A 150 19.98 -19.57 -11.73
CA THR A 150 20.04 -18.22 -12.29
C THR A 150 18.86 -17.41 -11.77
N VAL A 151 19.14 -16.25 -11.18
CA VAL A 151 18.15 -15.26 -10.74
C VAL A 151 18.05 -14.17 -11.79
N TYR A 152 16.94 -14.13 -12.50
CA TYR A 152 16.61 -13.10 -13.47
C TYR A 152 15.92 -11.95 -12.76
N GLU A 153 16.60 -10.82 -12.66
CA GLU A 153 16.09 -9.60 -12.02
C GLU A 153 15.40 -8.74 -13.07
N LYS A 154 14.08 -8.87 -13.15
CA LYS A 154 13.29 -8.14 -14.13
C LYS A 154 13.10 -6.71 -13.67
N GLU A 155 13.42 -5.78 -14.56
CA GLU A 155 13.16 -4.37 -14.35
C GLU A 155 11.65 -4.12 -14.18
N VAL A 156 11.32 -3.26 -13.20
CA VAL A 156 9.96 -2.78 -12.99
C VAL A 156 9.99 -1.27 -13.16
N LEU A 157 9.25 -0.77 -14.14
CA LEU A 157 9.03 0.66 -14.35
C LEU A 157 7.72 1.07 -13.69
N ARG A 158 7.70 2.17 -12.96
CA ARG A 158 6.50 2.74 -12.34
C ARG A 158 6.27 4.15 -12.85
N CYS A 159 5.05 4.46 -13.26
CA CYS A 159 4.65 5.82 -13.58
C CYS A 159 4.62 6.69 -12.31
N ASN A 160 5.20 7.89 -12.38
CA ASN A 160 5.19 8.86 -11.28
C ASN A 160 3.82 9.47 -10.98
N LEU A 161 2.89 9.47 -11.94
CA LEU A 161 1.59 10.13 -11.85
C LEU A 161 0.46 9.14 -11.54
N CYS A 162 0.22 8.16 -12.41
CA CYS A 162 -0.85 7.17 -12.21
C CYS A 162 -0.44 5.96 -11.35
N GLY A 163 0.85 5.79 -11.06
CA GLY A 163 1.36 4.71 -10.23
C GLY A 163 1.39 3.33 -10.90
N ARG A 164 0.96 3.19 -12.15
CA ARG A 164 0.98 1.92 -12.88
C ARG A 164 2.40 1.36 -13.03
N THR A 165 2.54 0.04 -12.92
CA THR A 165 3.80 -0.67 -13.06
C THR A 165 3.85 -1.50 -14.34
N PHE A 166 5.00 -1.44 -15.03
CA PHE A 166 5.33 -2.21 -16.22
C PHE A 166 6.55 -3.07 -15.90
N THR A 167 6.36 -4.39 -15.85
CA THR A 167 7.43 -5.34 -15.54
C THR A 167 8.00 -5.88 -16.84
N ALA A 168 9.32 -5.98 -16.94
CA ALA A 168 9.97 -6.59 -18.09
C ALA A 168 9.46 -8.03 -18.30
N PRO A 169 9.31 -8.47 -19.56
CA PRO A 169 8.88 -9.84 -19.87
C PRO A 169 9.89 -10.84 -19.31
N THR A 170 9.38 -12.00 -18.90
CA THR A 170 10.24 -13.10 -18.44
C THR A 170 11.05 -13.61 -19.64
N PRO A 171 12.38 -13.67 -19.55
CA PRO A 171 13.20 -14.15 -20.65
C PRO A 171 12.92 -15.63 -20.91
N PRO A 172 13.04 -16.10 -22.17
CA PRO A 172 12.75 -17.50 -22.51
C PRO A 172 13.61 -18.49 -21.71
N GLN A 173 14.86 -18.11 -21.38
CA GLN A 173 15.76 -18.95 -20.59
C GLN A 173 15.29 -19.17 -19.13
N ALA A 174 14.46 -18.26 -18.58
CA ALA A 174 13.92 -18.44 -17.23
C ALA A 174 12.79 -19.48 -17.17
N GLY A 175 12.15 -19.78 -18.32
CA GLY A 175 11.00 -20.67 -18.39
C GLY A 175 9.80 -20.21 -17.56
N GLN A 176 8.80 -21.10 -17.43
CA GLN A 176 7.58 -20.84 -16.65
C GLN A 176 7.67 -21.34 -15.20
N SER A 177 8.45 -22.40 -14.97
CA SER A 177 8.64 -23.04 -13.67
C SER A 177 10.01 -22.71 -13.08
N LYS A 178 10.07 -22.68 -11.74
CA LYS A 178 11.31 -22.49 -10.99
C LYS A 178 12.35 -23.57 -11.26
N TYR A 179 11.92 -24.81 -11.38
CA TYR A 179 12.78 -25.96 -11.65
C TYR A 179 12.61 -26.39 -13.11
N ALA A 180 13.71 -26.68 -13.79
CA ALA A 180 13.65 -27.40 -15.06
C ALA A 180 13.02 -28.79 -14.86
N SER A 181 12.35 -29.32 -15.87
CA SER A 181 11.60 -30.59 -15.81
C SER A 181 12.46 -31.75 -15.29
N GLY A 182 13.73 -31.82 -15.70
CA GLY A 182 14.66 -32.88 -15.30
C GLY A 182 15.19 -32.78 -13.87
N VAL A 183 14.96 -31.68 -13.14
CA VAL A 183 15.54 -31.49 -11.79
C VAL A 183 15.07 -32.58 -10.83
N GLY A 184 13.78 -32.92 -10.85
CA GLY A 184 13.24 -33.97 -9.98
C GLY A 184 13.87 -35.33 -10.26
N VAL A 185 13.99 -35.69 -11.54
CA VAL A 185 14.60 -36.97 -11.98
C VAL A 185 16.06 -37.03 -11.56
N LEU A 186 16.82 -35.96 -11.79
CA LEU A 186 18.24 -35.90 -11.47
C LEU A 186 18.49 -35.91 -9.96
N VAL A 187 17.66 -35.24 -9.16
CA VAL A 187 17.73 -35.32 -7.70
C VAL A 187 17.47 -36.76 -7.23
N SER A 188 16.49 -37.45 -7.81
CA SER A 188 16.21 -38.85 -7.49
C SER A 188 17.36 -39.78 -7.88
N LEU A 189 17.94 -39.60 -9.07
CA LEU A 189 19.09 -40.37 -9.52
C LEU A 189 20.31 -40.15 -8.60
N LEU A 190 20.57 -38.90 -8.23
CA LEU A 190 21.68 -38.57 -7.34
C LEU A 190 21.50 -39.23 -5.96
N ARG A 191 20.27 -39.17 -5.42
CA ARG A 191 19.92 -39.70 -4.10
C ARG A 191 19.91 -41.22 -4.01
N TYR A 192 19.36 -41.89 -5.01
CA TYR A 192 19.10 -43.32 -4.96
C TYR A 192 20.04 -44.14 -5.87
N GLY A 193 20.64 -43.53 -6.89
CA GLY A 193 21.51 -44.21 -7.85
C GLY A 193 23.00 -44.04 -7.57
N SER A 194 23.44 -42.84 -7.17
CA SER A 194 24.86 -42.54 -6.92
C SER A 194 25.22 -42.33 -5.45
N GLY A 195 24.27 -42.49 -4.52
CA GLY A 195 24.52 -42.40 -3.08
C GLY A 195 24.83 -41.00 -2.54
N MET A 196 24.39 -39.93 -3.22
CA MET A 196 24.56 -38.52 -2.82
C MET A 196 23.39 -37.95 -2.02
#